data_AF-A0A1Y1REB7-F1
#
_entry.id   AF-A0A1Y1REB7-F1
#
_cell.length_a   1.000
_cell.length_b   1.000
_cell.length_c   1.000
_cell.angle_alpha   90.00
_cell.angle_beta   90.00
_cell.angle_gamma   90.00
#
_symmetry.space_group_name_H-M   'P 1'
#
loop_
_entity.id
_entity.type
_entity.pdbx_description
1 polymer ?
#
loop_
_entity_poly.entity_id
_entity_poly.type
_entity_poly.pdbx_seq_one_letter_code
_entity_poly.pdbx_strand_id
1 'polypeptide(L)'
;MTVIRYTLAESGEATLQVYNSAGQLVRTLASGSQESGEHSATWDGKNDRGQEGSQESGEHSATWDGKNDRGQEVATGVYFYRLQAHEGRFDQTRKMILMK
;
A
#
# COMPACT_ATOMS: atom_id res chain seq x y z
N MET A 1 -4.83 -13.17 -6.31
CA MET A 1 -6.28 -13.16 -6.01
C MET A 1 -6.45 -12.90 -4.53
N THR A 2 -7.14 -11.82 -4.18
CA THR A 2 -7.34 -11.32 -2.81
C THR A 2 -8.84 -11.29 -2.52
N VAL A 3 -9.25 -11.74 -1.33
CA VAL A 3 -10.65 -11.71 -0.90
C VAL A 3 -10.83 -10.56 0.09
N ILE A 4 -11.72 -9.62 -0.23
CA ILE A 4 -12.09 -8.51 0.62
C ILE A 4 -13.41 -8.86 1.29
N ARG A 5 -13.41 -8.94 2.62
CA ARG A 5 -14.59 -9.24 3.43
C ARG A 5 -15.08 -7.96 4.08
N TYR A 6 -16.38 -7.73 4.08
CA TYR A 6 -17.01 -6.57 4.71
C TYR A 6 -18.36 -6.96 5.28
N THR A 7 -18.79 -6.24 6.32
CA THR A 7 -20.07 -6.48 6.99
C THR A 7 -20.91 -5.22 6.87
N LEU A 8 -22.14 -5.37 6.39
CA LEU A 8 -23.13 -4.31 6.38
C LEU A 8 -24.00 -4.45 7.63
N ALA A 9 -24.03 -3.41 8.46
CA ALA A 9 -24.85 -3.40 9.67
C ALA A 9 -26.36 -3.37 9.34
N GLU A 10 -26.73 -2.75 8.23
CA GLU A 10 -28.10 -2.59 7.76
C GLU A 10 -28.15 -2.81 6.25
N SER A 11 -29.29 -3.28 5.74
CA SER A 11 -29.52 -3.41 4.30
C SER A 11 -29.63 -2.03 3.65
N GLY A 12 -28.95 -1.83 2.52
CA GLY A 12 -28.97 -0.55 1.82
C GLY A 12 -28.10 -0.53 0.58
N GLU A 13 -28.09 0.62 -0.09
CA GLU A 13 -27.17 0.89 -1.20
C GLU A 13 -25.73 0.93 -0.69
N ALA A 14 -24.89 0.04 -1.21
CA ALA A 14 -23.49 -0.04 -0.85
C ALA A 14 -22.62 -0.17 -2.10
N THR A 15 -21.41 0.39 -2.03
CA THR A 15 -20.43 0.32 -3.12
C THR A 15 -19.06 0.00 -2.53
N LEU A 16 -18.44 -1.04 -3.05
CA LEU A 16 -17.08 -1.42 -2.71
C LEU A 16 -16.14 -1.02 -3.84
N GLN A 17 -15.23 -0.10 -3.56
CA GLN A 17 -14.31 0.47 -4.53
C GLN A 17 -12.85 0.28 -4.09
N VAL A 18 -11.97 0.03 -5.06
CA VAL A 18 -10.53 -0.09 -4.87
C VAL A 18 -9.88 1.17 -5.42
N TYR A 19 -9.00 1.79 -4.62
CA TYR A 19 -8.26 3.01 -4.99
C TYR A 19 -6.74 2.75 -4.92
N ASN A 20 -5.97 3.51 -5.69
CA ASN A 20 -4.52 3.54 -5.58
C ASN A 20 -4.06 4.56 -4.50
N SER A 21 -2.75 4.64 -4.25
CA SER A 21 -2.15 5.58 -3.28
C SER A 21 -2.35 7.05 -3.62
N ALA A 22 -2.59 7.38 -4.89
CA ALA A 22 -2.94 8.73 -5.35
C ALA A 22 -4.43 9.06 -5.17
N GLY A 23 -5.24 8.13 -4.62
CA GLY A 23 -6.68 8.31 -4.43
C GLY A 23 -7.51 8.14 -5.70
N GLN A 24 -6.92 7.62 -6.78
CA GLN A 24 -7.63 7.36 -8.04
C GLN A 24 -8.38 6.03 -7.96
N LEU A 25 -9.62 6.01 -8.43
CA LEU A 25 -10.45 4.81 -8.52
C LEU A 25 -9.83 3.82 -9.52
N VAL A 26 -9.54 2.61 -9.05
CA VAL A 26 -8.95 1.52 -9.84
C VAL A 26 -10.03 0.56 -10.36
N ARG A 27 -10.98 0.19 -9.50
CA ARG A 27 -12.05 -0.77 -9.82
C ARG A 27 -13.20 -0.67 -8.83
N THR A 28 -14.42 -0.90 -9.31
CA THR A 28 -15.61 -1.12 -8.45
C THR A 28 -15.89 -2.62 -8.37
N LEU A 29 -15.85 -3.19 -7.18
CA LEU A 29 -16.02 -4.63 -6.93
C LEU A 29 -17.47 -5.02 -6.63
N ALA A 30 -18.24 -4.11 -6.02
CA ALA A 30 -19.66 -4.28 -5.76
C ALA A 30 -20.34 -2.91 -5.81
N SER A 31 -21.57 -2.86 -6.32
CA SER A 31 -22.39 -1.65 -6.36
C SER A 31 -23.86 -2.04 -6.39
N GLY A 32 -24.68 -1.39 -5.56
CA GLY A 32 -26.13 -1.55 -5.55
C GLY A 32 -26.69 -1.87 -4.16
N SER A 33 -27.96 -2.23 -4.11
CA SER A 33 -28.63 -2.67 -2.89
C SER A 33 -28.08 -4.01 -2.38
N GLN A 34 -27.68 -4.03 -1.12
CA GLN A 34 -27.10 -5.18 -0.44
C GLN A 34 -27.78 -5.40 0.91
N GLU A 35 -27.93 -6.67 1.32
CA GLU A 35 -28.54 -7.01 2.60
C GLU A 35 -27.58 -6.79 3.77
N SER A 36 -28.10 -6.58 4.97
CA SER A 36 -27.30 -6.62 6.20
C SER A 36 -26.64 -7.99 6.36
N GLY A 37 -25.39 -8.02 6.82
CA GLY A 37 -24.64 -9.25 7.05
C GLY A 37 -23.26 -9.23 6.41
N GLU A 38 -22.62 -10.40 6.38
CA GLU A 38 -21.28 -10.56 5.84
C GLU A 38 -21.31 -10.73 4.31
N HIS A 39 -20.45 -9.98 3.64
CA HIS A 39 -20.23 -10.03 2.20
C HIS A 39 -18.75 -10.24 1.89
N SER A 40 -18.49 -10.77 0.72
CA SER A 40 -17.12 -10.88 0.22
C SER A 40 -17.06 -10.56 -1.27
N ALA A 41 -15.99 -9.86 -1.66
CA ALA A 41 -15.67 -9.60 -3.05
C ALA A 41 -14.27 -10.11 -3.35
N THR A 42 -14.11 -10.69 -4.53
CA THR A 42 -12.81 -11.17 -5.01
C THR A 42 -12.20 -10.13 -5.92
N TRP A 43 -10.93 -9.81 -5.68
CA TRP A 43 -10.14 -8.95 -6.54
C TRP A 43 -8.90 -9.70 -7.06
N ASP A 44 -8.66 -9.55 -8.36
CA ASP A 44 -7.58 -10.20 -9.10
C ASP A 44 -6.31 -9.33 -9.21
N GLY A 45 -6.31 -8.11 -8.65
CA GLY A 45 -5.20 -7.16 -8.78
C GLY A 45 -5.27 -6.26 -10.02
N LYS A 46 -6.37 -6.34 -10.80
CA LYS A 46 -6.52 -5.62 -12.06
C LYS A 46 -7.52 -4.47 -11.95
N ASN A 47 -7.35 -3.46 -12.79
CA ASN A 47 -8.31 -2.38 -12.97
C ASN A 47 -9.51 -2.82 -13.84
N ASP A 48 -10.49 -1.93 -14.05
CA ASP A 48 -11.68 -2.22 -14.87
C ASP A 48 -11.38 -2.56 -16.34
N ARG A 49 -10.21 -2.19 -16.85
CA ARG A 49 -9.75 -2.55 -18.20
C ARG A 49 -9.00 -3.87 -18.26
N GLY A 50 -8.94 -4.61 -17.15
CA GLY A 50 -8.18 -5.88 -17.05
C GLY A 50 -6.66 -5.68 -17.09
N GLN A 51 -6.19 -4.45 -16.97
CA GLN A 51 -4.77 -4.16 -16.84
C GLN A 51 -4.38 -4.40 -15.39
N GLU A 52 -3.37 -5.23 -15.18
CA GLU A 52 -2.61 -5.23 -13.94
C GLU A 52 -2.18 -3.78 -13.72
N GLY A 53 -2.38 -3.23 -12.51
CA GLY A 53 -2.01 -1.84 -12.24
C GLY A 53 -0.55 -1.64 -12.62
N SER A 54 -0.30 -1.07 -13.80
CA SER A 54 1.05 -0.93 -14.33
C SER A 54 1.80 0.00 -13.40
N GLN A 55 2.68 -0.61 -12.61
CA GLN A 55 3.89 -0.05 -12.04
C GLN A 55 3.69 1.14 -11.12
N GLU A 56 3.20 0.96 -9.87
CA GLU A 56 3.62 1.75 -8.68
C GLU A 56 3.29 1.02 -7.36
N SER A 57 3.88 -0.16 -7.12
CA SER A 57 4.13 -0.72 -5.78
C SER A 57 4.95 -2.01 -5.92
N GLY A 58 6.21 -1.87 -6.29
CA GLY A 58 7.21 -2.90 -5.97
C GLY A 58 7.68 -2.70 -4.54
N GLU A 59 7.92 -3.78 -3.79
CA GLU A 59 8.66 -3.70 -2.54
C GLU A 59 10.11 -3.31 -2.87
N HIS A 60 10.46 -2.04 -2.67
CA HIS A 60 11.85 -1.59 -2.82
C HIS A 60 12.59 -1.82 -1.51
N SER A 61 13.34 -2.92 -1.44
CA SER A 61 14.23 -3.25 -0.33
C SER A 61 15.63 -2.69 -0.60
N ALA A 62 16.05 -1.73 0.22
CA ALA A 62 17.42 -1.22 0.23
C ALA A 62 18.14 -1.77 1.46
N THR A 63 19.22 -2.50 1.25
CA THR A 63 20.11 -2.97 2.32
C THR A 63 21.23 -1.96 2.52
N TRP A 64 21.40 -1.50 3.75
CA TRP A 64 22.55 -0.68 4.13
C TRP A 64 23.67 -1.57 4.67
N ASP A 65 24.90 -1.34 4.22
CA ASP A 65 26.09 -2.11 4.59
C ASP A 65 26.77 -1.62 5.88
N GLY A 66 26.12 -0.70 6.61
CA GLY A 66 26.64 -0.15 7.87
C GLY A 66 27.78 0.84 7.70
N LYS A 67 27.99 1.39 6.49
CA LYS A 67 29.02 2.39 6.23
C LYS A 67 28.45 3.79 6.01
N ASN A 68 29.18 4.80 6.46
CA ASN A 68 28.89 6.20 6.12
C ASN A 68 29.46 6.55 4.73
N ASP A 69 29.26 7.81 4.29
CA ASP A 69 29.71 8.31 2.98
C ASP A 69 31.25 8.29 2.79
N ARG A 70 32.01 8.08 3.87
CA ARG A 70 33.47 7.93 3.83
C ARG A 70 33.91 6.47 3.79
N GLY A 71 32.98 5.53 3.69
CA GLY A 71 33.24 4.09 3.76
C GLY A 71 33.60 3.57 5.15
N GLN A 72 33.40 4.37 6.20
CA GLN A 72 33.73 3.98 7.58
C GLN A 72 32.55 3.23 8.21
N GLU A 73 32.84 2.16 8.95
CA GLU A 73 31.82 1.48 9.76
C GLU A 73 31.22 2.43 10.78
N VAL A 74 29.90 2.42 10.87
CA VAL A 74 29.15 3.17 11.89
C VAL A 74 28.91 2.31 13.14
N ALA A 75 28.55 2.95 14.25
CA ALA A 75 28.28 2.27 15.52
C ALA A 75 26.93 1.54 15.49
N THR A 76 26.77 0.47 16.28
CA THR A 76 25.47 -0.15 16.57
C THR A 76 24.53 0.91 17.15
N GLY A 77 23.30 1.01 16.65
CA GLY A 77 22.38 2.03 17.10
C GLY A 77 21.14 2.20 16.23
N VAL A 78 20.32 3.18 16.60
CA VAL A 78 19.13 3.57 15.83
C VAL A 78 19.53 4.67 14.85
N TYR A 79 19.24 4.43 13.58
CA TYR A 79 19.43 5.37 12.48
C TYR A 79 18.08 5.77 11.89
N PHE A 80 17.98 6.98 11.36
CA PHE A 80 16.78 7.46 10.70
C PHE A 80 17.08 7.73 9.23
N TYR A 81 16.14 7.37 8.35
CA TYR A 81 16.19 7.76 6.95
C TYR A 81 14.84 8.34 6.52
N ARG A 82 14.89 9.24 5.53
CA ARG A 82 13.72 9.91 4.97
C ARG A 82 13.55 9.52 3.51
N LEU A 83 12.35 9.05 3.16
CA LEU A 83 11.96 8.80 1.79
C LEU A 83 11.13 9.97 1.29
N GLN A 84 11.57 10.60 0.20
CA GLN A 84 10.86 11.70 -0.46
C GLN A 84 10.59 11.32 -1.90
N ALA A 85 9.33 11.41 -2.32
CA ALA A 85 8.97 11.27 -3.73
C ALA A 85 9.12 12.62 -4.45
N HIS A 86 9.47 12.57 -5.74
CA HIS A 86 9.47 13.76 -6.60
C HIS A 86 8.06 14.35 -6.63
N GLU A 87 7.96 15.68 -6.65
CA GLU A 87 6.70 16.47 -6.49
C GLU A 87 6.12 16.57 -5.07
N GLY A 88 6.84 16.16 -4.02
CA GLY A 88 6.53 16.54 -2.64
C GLY A 88 5.23 15.95 -2.06
N ARG A 89 4.59 15.01 -2.77
CA ARG A 89 3.35 14.35 -2.34
C ARG A 89 3.56 13.27 -1.28
N PHE A 90 4.82 12.95 -0.96
CA PHE A 90 5.15 11.88 -0.03
C PHE A 90 6.43 12.20 0.73
N ASP A 91 6.32 12.32 2.05
CA ASP A 91 7.43 12.40 3.01
C ASP A 91 7.21 11.36 4.10
N GLN A 92 8.16 10.45 4.27
CA GLN A 92 8.11 9.44 5.31
C GLN A 92 9.47 9.28 5.99
N THR A 93 9.48 9.38 7.31
CA THR A 93 10.65 9.07 8.13
C THR A 93 10.52 7.68 8.72
N ARG A 94 11.58 6.86 8.59
CA ARG A 94 11.64 5.50 9.14
C ARG A 94 12.88 5.35 10.02
N LYS A 95 12.77 4.50 11.04
CA LYS A 95 13.90 4.07 11.88
C LYS A 95 14.47 2.75 11.36
N MET A 96 15.78 2.62 11.42
CA MET A 96 16.55 1.41 11.13
C MET A 96 17.40 1.09 12.35
N ILE A 97 17.48 -0.18 12.72
CA ILE A 97 18.32 -0.63 13.82
C ILE A 97 19.53 -1.34 13.20
N LEU A 98 20.72 -0.80 13.42
CA LEU A 98 21.95 -1.49 13.10
C LEU A 98 22.40 -2.27 14.33
N MET A 99 22.43 -3.59 14.21
CA MET A 99 23.05 -4.49 15.17
C MET A 99 24.35 -5.03 14.57
N LYS A 100 25.40 -5.19 15.39
CA LYS A 100 26.66 -5.85 15.00
C LYS A 100 26.66 -7.28 15.50
#